data_AF-A0A383A877-F1
#
_entry.id   AF-A0A383A877-F1
#
_cell.length_a   1.000
_cell.length_b   1.000
_cell.length_c   1.000
_cell.angle_alpha   90.00
_cell.angle_beta   90.00
_cell.angle_gamma   90.00
#
_symmetry.space_group_name_H-M   'P 1'
#
loop_
_entity.id
_entity.type
_entity.pdbx_description
1 polymer ?
#
loop_
_entity_poly.entity_id
_entity_poly.type
_entity_poly.pdbx_seq_one_letter_code
_entity_poly.pdbx_strand_id
1 'polypeptide(L)'
;MASEKIRALCEIGHQPVLAAVVKLHVRDNATDSLSAIAEATLDLNGVPIRAHASAETMPEAIDELDDRLTRRLRRHRKRLEDRRHDNEPETRRAHPGYAEIAADDREVVRHKTLAMAPMSA
;
A
#
# COMPACT_ATOMS: atom_id res chain seq x y z
N MET A 1 -6.68 -26.86 -6.20
CA MET A 1 -5.40 -26.58 -6.91
C MET A 1 -5.09 -25.08 -7.00
N ALA A 2 -5.69 -24.28 -7.89
CA ALA A 2 -5.40 -22.82 -7.98
C ALA A 2 -6.36 -21.92 -7.19
N SER A 3 -7.66 -22.23 -7.25
CA SER A 3 -8.70 -21.48 -6.52
C SER A 3 -8.56 -21.59 -5.00
N GLU A 4 -8.16 -22.76 -4.49
CA GLU A 4 -7.93 -23.00 -3.06
C GLU A 4 -6.75 -22.18 -2.52
N LYS A 5 -5.63 -22.14 -3.25
CA LYS A 5 -4.47 -21.31 -2.86
C LYS A 5 -4.82 -19.83 -2.83
N ILE A 6 -5.55 -19.37 -3.83
CA ILE A 6 -5.96 -17.96 -3.91
C ILE A 6 -6.98 -17.62 -2.83
N ARG A 7 -7.89 -18.55 -2.51
CA ARG A 7 -8.81 -18.40 -1.38
C ARG A 7 -8.05 -18.30 -0.05
N ALA A 8 -7.01 -19.10 0.16
CA ALA A 8 -6.14 -19.00 1.33
C ALA A 8 -5.39 -17.66 1.37
N LEU A 9 -4.94 -17.13 0.22
CA LEU A 9 -4.35 -15.78 0.15
C LEU A 9 -5.35 -14.67 0.52
N CYS A 10 -6.64 -14.85 0.24
CA CYS A 10 -7.68 -13.91 0.67
C CYS A 10 -7.83 -13.84 2.19
N GLU A 11 -7.56 -14.93 2.92
CA GLU A 11 -7.61 -14.96 4.39
C GLU A 11 -6.41 -14.25 5.04
N ILE A 12 -5.28 -14.16 4.33
CA ILE A 12 -4.08 -13.45 4.79
C ILE A 12 -4.23 -11.93 4.59
N GLY A 13 -5.13 -11.50 3.69
CA GLY A 13 -5.45 -10.11 3.45
C GLY A 13 -6.13 -9.47 4.66
N HIS A 14 -5.51 -8.43 5.25
CA HIS A 14 -6.10 -7.66 6.35
C HIS A 14 -7.22 -6.70 5.91
N GLN A 15 -7.60 -6.74 4.63
CA GLN A 15 -8.64 -5.95 4.00
C GLN A 15 -9.50 -6.88 3.14
N PRO A 16 -10.81 -6.62 3.00
CA PRO A 16 -11.68 -7.47 2.21
C PRO A 16 -11.19 -7.54 0.76
N VAL A 17 -11.04 -8.77 0.26
CA VAL A 17 -10.78 -9.01 -1.16
C VAL A 17 -12.10 -8.82 -1.91
N LEU A 18 -12.19 -7.77 -2.72
CA LEU A 18 -13.40 -7.42 -3.46
C LEU A 18 -13.53 -8.24 -4.75
N ALA A 19 -12.39 -8.54 -5.39
CA ALA A 19 -12.34 -9.33 -6.60
C ALA A 19 -10.99 -10.05 -6.72
N ALA A 20 -11.00 -11.25 -7.28
CA ALA A 20 -9.79 -12.01 -7.63
C ALA A 20 -9.95 -12.54 -9.05
N VAL A 21 -9.03 -12.16 -9.95
CA VAL A 21 -9.02 -12.63 -11.34
C VAL A 21 -7.70 -13.33 -11.61
N VAL A 22 -7.79 -14.53 -12.17
CA VAL A 22 -6.66 -15.39 -12.48
C VAL A 22 -6.71 -15.75 -13.94
N LYS A 23 -5.59 -15.59 -14.64
CA LYS A 23 -5.44 -15.96 -16.03
C LYS A 23 -4.28 -16.94 -16.14
N LEU A 24 -4.56 -18.12 -16.64
CA LEU A 24 -3.58 -19.17 -16.88
C LEU A 24 -3.45 -19.36 -18.38
N HIS A 25 -2.23 -19.25 -18.88
CA HIS A 25 -1.91 -19.36 -20.30
C HIS A 25 -0.78 -20.37 -20.49
N VAL A 26 -0.94 -21.26 -21.47
CA VAL A 26 0.13 -22.15 -21.94
C VAL A 26 0.53 -21.68 -23.32
N ARG A 27 1.83 -21.53 -23.56
CA ARG A 27 2.38 -21.11 -24.85
C ARG A 27 2.86 -22.36 -25.60
N ASP A 28 2.17 -22.72 -26.67
CA ASP A 28 2.62 -23.78 -27.57
C ASP A 28 3.76 -23.22 -28.44
N ASN A 29 4.94 -23.82 -28.37
CA ASN A 29 6.20 -23.41 -29.03
C ASN A 29 7.00 -22.29 -28.33
N ALA A 30 7.28 -22.44 -27.03
CA ALA A 30 8.33 -21.66 -26.39
C ALA A 30 9.72 -22.25 -26.76
N THR A 31 10.46 -21.58 -27.64
CA THR A 31 11.87 -21.90 -27.91
C THR A 31 12.77 -21.57 -26.70
N ASP A 32 12.33 -20.62 -25.86
CA ASP A 32 13.00 -20.21 -24.63
C ASP A 32 12.19 -20.64 -23.39
N SER A 33 12.63 -21.77 -22.83
CA SER A 33 12.54 -22.31 -21.46
C SER A 33 11.30 -22.18 -20.56
N LEU A 34 10.25 -21.38 -20.79
CA LEU A 34 9.09 -21.32 -19.87
C LEU A 34 7.75 -21.24 -20.63
N SER A 35 7.07 -22.37 -20.73
CA SER A 35 5.83 -22.54 -21.51
C SER A 35 4.57 -22.14 -20.75
N ALA A 36 4.56 -22.20 -19.43
CA ALA A 36 3.38 -21.92 -18.61
C ALA A 36 3.45 -20.53 -17.99
N ILE A 37 2.38 -19.74 -18.13
CA ILE A 37 2.27 -18.38 -17.64
C ILE A 37 1.02 -18.27 -16.76
N ALA A 38 1.20 -17.74 -15.56
CA ALA A 38 0.12 -17.49 -14.62
C ALA A 38 0.10 -16.01 -14.24
N GLU A 39 -1.05 -15.36 -14.39
CA GLU A 39 -1.30 -13.99 -13.96
C GLU A 39 -2.43 -13.96 -12.94
N ALA A 40 -2.27 -13.13 -11.91
CA ALA A 40 -3.33 -12.87 -10.94
C ALA A 40 -3.45 -11.38 -10.65
N THR A 41 -4.69 -10.92 -10.50
CA THR A 41 -5.05 -9.58 -10.04
C THR A 41 -6.02 -9.73 -8.87
N LEU A 42 -5.65 -9.19 -7.72
CA LEU A 42 -6.45 -9.16 -6.50
C LEU A 42 -6.81 -7.70 -6.20
N ASP A 43 -8.09 -7.41 -6.01
CA ASP A 43 -8.55 -6.12 -5.52
C ASP A 43 -8.71 -6.19 -4.00
N LEU A 44 -7.85 -5.48 -3.28
CA LEU A 44 -7.94 -5.31 -1.84
C LEU A 44 -8.56 -3.96 -1.51
N ASN A 45 -9.86 -3.94 -1.22
CA ASN A 45 -10.57 -2.74 -0.79
C ASN A 45 -10.25 -1.49 -1.66
N GLY A 46 -10.22 -1.66 -3.00
CA GLY A 46 -9.91 -0.60 -3.96
C GLY A 46 -8.44 -0.49 -4.36
N VAL A 47 -7.55 -1.33 -3.80
CA VAL A 47 -6.13 -1.39 -4.18
C VAL A 47 -5.86 -2.64 -5.03
N PRO A 48 -5.63 -2.50 -6.33
CA PRO A 48 -5.32 -3.63 -7.19
C PRO A 48 -3.87 -4.10 -6.98
N ILE A 49 -3.69 -5.36 -6.59
CA ILE A 49 -2.41 -6.06 -6.49
C ILE A 49 -2.34 -7.10 -7.61
N ARG A 50 -1.48 -6.84 -8.60
CA ARG A 50 -1.21 -7.75 -9.71
C ARG A 50 0.06 -8.54 -9.48
N ALA A 51 0.16 -9.77 -9.98
CA ALA A 51 1.39 -10.53 -10.10
C ALA A 51 1.36 -11.38 -11.37
N HIS A 52 2.55 -11.68 -11.89
CA HIS A 52 2.75 -12.65 -12.98
C HIS A 52 3.87 -13.61 -12.59
N ALA A 53 3.79 -14.83 -13.08
CA ALA A 53 4.82 -15.86 -13.00
C ALA A 53 4.85 -16.65 -14.31
N SER A 54 6.03 -17.18 -14.63
CA SER A 54 6.22 -18.07 -15.78
C SER A 54 7.12 -19.21 -15.33
N ALA A 55 6.78 -20.43 -15.72
CA ALA A 55 7.49 -21.65 -15.36
C ALA A 55 7.46 -22.67 -16.50
N GLU A 56 8.21 -23.76 -16.35
CA GLU A 56 8.20 -24.88 -17.29
C GLU A 56 6.83 -25.57 -17.28
N THR A 57 6.25 -25.72 -16.08
CA THR A 57 4.94 -26.35 -15.89
C THR A 57 3.91 -25.38 -15.28
N MET A 58 2.63 -25.62 -15.55
CA MET A 58 1.53 -24.84 -14.96
C MET A 58 1.50 -24.88 -13.40
N PRO A 59 1.67 -26.03 -12.72
CA PRO A 59 1.71 -26.04 -11.25
C PRO A 59 2.86 -25.20 -10.68
N GLU A 60 4.05 -25.26 -11.27
CA GLU A 60 5.17 -24.42 -10.85
C GLU A 60 4.88 -22.92 -11.07
N ALA A 61 4.23 -22.58 -12.19
CA ALA A 61 3.82 -21.20 -12.45
C ALA A 61 2.80 -20.70 -11.41
N ILE A 62 1.91 -21.59 -10.94
CA ILE A 62 0.95 -21.30 -9.87
C ILE A 62 1.67 -21.11 -8.53
N ASP A 63 2.65 -21.97 -8.22
CA ASP A 63 3.41 -21.90 -6.97
C ASP A 63 4.27 -20.63 -6.90
N GLU A 64 4.96 -20.29 -7.99
CA GLU A 64 5.70 -19.03 -8.11
C GLU A 64 4.77 -17.81 -8.02
N LEU A 65 3.56 -17.91 -8.57
CA LEU A 65 2.56 -16.84 -8.47
C LEU A 65 2.10 -16.66 -7.03
N ASP A 66 1.85 -17.75 -6.30
CA ASP A 66 1.45 -17.79 -4.89
C ASP A 66 2.51 -17.12 -3.99
N ASP A 67 3.78 -17.48 -4.18
CA ASP A 67 4.92 -16.90 -3.48
C ASP A 67 5.06 -15.39 -3.74
N ARG A 68 4.93 -14.98 -5.01
CA ARG A 68 5.00 -13.56 -5.40
C ARG A 68 3.86 -12.76 -4.80
N LEU A 69 2.64 -13.29 -4.83
CA LEU A 69 1.46 -12.67 -4.23
C LEU A 69 1.62 -12.53 -2.73
N THR A 70 2.01 -13.60 -2.03
CA THR A 70 2.28 -13.59 -0.59
C THR A 70 3.27 -12.49 -0.20
N ARG A 71 4.39 -12.38 -0.93
CA ARG A 71 5.39 -11.32 -0.70
C ARG A 71 4.85 -9.92 -0.98
N ARG A 72 3.98 -9.74 -1.97
CA ARG A 72 3.36 -8.43 -2.28
C ARG A 72 2.33 -8.04 -1.22
N LEU A 73 1.50 -8.98 -0.78
CA LEU A 73 0.50 -8.78 0.28
C LEU A 73 1.17 -8.38 1.61
N ARG A 74 2.21 -9.12 2.02
CA ARG A 74 2.99 -8.80 3.24
C ARG A 74 3.61 -7.40 3.18
N ARG A 75 4.21 -7.03 2.03
CA ARG A 75 4.78 -5.69 1.84
C ARG A 75 3.72 -4.59 1.81
N HIS A 76 2.55 -4.86 1.24
CA HIS A 76 1.44 -3.92 1.24
C HIS A 76 0.93 -3.69 2.68
N ARG A 77 0.75 -4.76 3.45
CA ARG A 77 0.39 -4.68 4.87
C ARG A 77 1.40 -3.85 5.66
N LYS A 78 2.69 -4.15 5.53
CA LYS A 78 3.75 -3.40 6.24
C LYS A 78 3.68 -1.90 5.91
N ARG A 79 3.50 -1.53 4.65
CA ARG A 79 3.35 -0.11 4.27
C ARG A 79 2.10 0.56 4.85
N LEU A 80 1.00 -0.18 5.01
CA LEU A 80 -0.21 0.34 5.67
C LEU A 80 0.02 0.52 7.17
N GLU A 81 0.70 -0.42 7.82
CA GLU A 81 1.08 -0.35 9.23
C GLU A 81 2.04 0.81 9.49
N ASP A 82 3.11 0.94 8.69
CA ASP A 82 4.08 2.04 8.77
C ASP A 82 3.38 3.40 8.62
N ARG A 83 2.45 3.53 7.64
CA ARG A 83 1.63 4.75 7.50
C ARG A 83 0.73 4.99 8.70
N ARG A 84 0.12 3.97 9.29
CA ARG A 84 -0.73 4.15 10.48
C ARG A 84 0.09 4.60 11.67
N HIS A 85 1.32 4.11 11.82
CA HIS A 85 2.22 4.51 12.89
C HIS A 85 2.74 5.95 12.69
N ASP A 86 3.03 6.38 11.46
CA ASP A 86 3.37 7.79 11.17
C ASP A 86 2.18 8.75 11.41
N ASN A 87 0.94 8.25 11.27
CA ASN A 87 -0.29 9.02 11.54
C ASN A 87 -0.82 8.82 12.97
N GLU A 88 -0.20 7.94 13.76
CA GLU A 88 -0.42 7.94 15.20
C GLU A 88 0.14 9.28 15.67
N PRO A 89 -0.66 10.15 16.30
CA PRO A 89 -0.19 11.47 16.66
C PRO A 89 0.93 11.27 17.65
N GLU A 90 2.17 11.34 17.16
CA GLU A 90 3.35 11.58 17.94
C GLU A 90 2.98 12.82 18.72
N THR A 91 2.55 12.62 19.98
CA THR A 91 1.96 13.62 20.88
C THR A 91 2.66 14.92 20.59
N ARG A 92 1.96 15.85 19.88
CA ARG A 92 2.56 16.99 19.16
C ARG A 92 3.82 17.37 19.89
N ARG A 93 4.99 16.95 19.38
CA ARG A 93 6.24 17.24 20.07
C ARG A 93 6.28 18.75 20.10
N ALA A 94 5.95 19.32 21.26
CA ALA A 94 5.83 20.75 21.42
C ALA A 94 7.13 21.31 20.88
N HIS A 95 7.05 22.08 19.79
CA HIS A 95 8.24 22.66 19.19
C HIS A 95 8.99 23.34 20.33
N PRO A 96 10.26 23.00 20.60
CA PRO A 96 10.97 23.56 21.74
C PRO A 96 11.02 25.08 21.55
N GLY A 97 10.18 25.79 22.33
CA GLY A 97 9.98 27.24 22.20
C GLY A 97 8.53 27.71 22.08
N TYR A 98 7.54 26.84 21.86
CA TYR A 98 6.11 27.21 21.86
C TYR A 98 5.34 26.45 22.93
N ALA A 99 4.79 27.19 23.91
CA ALA A 99 3.83 26.65 24.86
C ALA A 99 2.43 26.67 24.24
N GLU A 100 1.68 25.57 24.36
CA GLU A 100 0.25 25.57 24.02
C GLU A 100 -0.52 26.31 25.13
N ILE A 101 -0.79 27.59 24.91
CA ILE A 101 -1.62 28.39 25.82
C ILE A 101 -3.09 28.18 25.44
N ALA A 102 -3.92 27.81 26.42
CA ALA A 102 -5.37 27.67 26.26
C ALA A 102 -5.96 28.99 25.76
N ALA A 103 -7.02 28.92 24.92
CA ALA A 103 -7.53 30.12 24.25
C ALA A 103 -7.90 31.25 25.22
N ASP A 104 -8.43 30.90 26.39
CA ASP A 104 -8.82 31.83 27.46
C ASP A 104 -7.63 32.48 28.17
N ASP A 105 -6.45 31.84 28.13
CA ASP A 105 -5.21 32.31 28.78
C ASP A 105 -4.28 33.06 27.81
N ARG A 106 -4.69 33.24 26.54
CA ARG A 106 -3.87 33.91 25.52
C ARG A 106 -3.95 35.43 25.68
N GLU A 107 -2.84 36.02 26.11
CA GLU A 107 -2.70 37.47 26.18
C GLU A 107 -1.81 38.00 25.04
N VAL A 108 -2.28 39.01 24.30
CA VAL A 108 -1.49 39.67 23.25
C VAL A 108 -0.52 40.66 23.90
N VAL A 109 0.72 40.20 24.15
CA VAL A 109 1.75 41.06 24.72
C VAL A 109 2.43 41.90 23.64
N ARG A 110 2.26 43.23 23.76
CA ARG A 110 2.90 44.32 22.99
C ARG A 110 2.88 44.19 21.46
N HIS A 111 1.97 44.96 20.86
CA HIS A 111 1.97 45.25 19.43
C HIS A 111 3.21 46.05 19.01
N LYS A 112 3.94 45.55 18.01
CA LYS A 112 4.93 46.32 17.24
C LYS A 112 4.27 46.76 15.94
N THR A 113 3.98 48.05 15.82
CA THR A 113 3.54 48.63 14.55
C THR A 113 4.74 48.79 13.62
N LEU A 114 4.71 48.10 12.48
CA LEU A 114 5.59 48.39 11.35
C LEU A 114 4.80 49.22 10.33
N ALA A 115 5.31 50.40 10.00
CA ALA A 115 4.76 51.17 8.89
C ALA A 115 5.07 50.45 7.57
N MET A 116 4.03 50.02 6.86
CA MET A 116 4.17 49.50 5.50
C MET A 116 4.10 50.66 4.50
N ALA A 117 5.01 50.69 3.53
CA ALA A 117 4.89 51.59 2.40
C ALA A 117 3.69 51.16 1.52
N PRO A 118 2.94 52.10 0.92
CA PRO A 118 1.78 51.79 0.10
C PRO A 118 2.22 50.94 -1.11
N MET A 119 1.55 49.80 -1.29
CA MET A 119 1.73 48.96 -2.47
C MET A 119 0.91 49.59 -3.60
N SER A 120 1.57 50.00 -4.69
CA SER A 120 0.90 50.54 -5.87
C SER A 120 0.00 49.47 -6.51
N ALA A 121 -1.21 49.88 -6.89
CA ALA A 121 -2.18 49.06 -7.61
C ALA A 121 -1.78 48.81 -9.06
#